data_AF-A0A0C9UQQ8-F1
#
_entry.id   AF-A0A0C9UQQ8-F1
#
_cell.length_a   1.000
_cell.length_b   1.000
_cell.length_c   1.000
_cell.angle_alpha   90.00
_cell.angle_beta   90.00
_cell.angle_gamma   90.00
#
_symmetry.space_group_name_H-M   'P 1'
#
loop_
_entity.id
_entity.type
_entity.pdbx_description
1 polymer ?
#
loop_
_entity_poly.entity_id
_entity_poly.type
_entity_poly.pdbx_seq_one_letter_code
_entity_poly.pdbx_strand_id
1 'polypeptide(L)'
;DRTIKVWSLKSGKLKATLRGHEGSVLCLKFDSTGFMVSGSSDRKILAWDLNKGEVTKALTGHTGGVLDIRMDKQWIVSCSKDTVIKVWDRDTLELYCSFHGHDGPVNAVGLQDGKIVSASGDGRMMLWDIATRSTVRTFEGHTLGLACIEFKDDIICSGSNDHKIKVWSASSGECLATLTGHSGLVRALSFNPRTGRLVSGSYDQTVKLWDIKTARLIRQFQDTHQSHIFDVKFDASHIVSTSHDQKIMVLDWSHGLD
;
A
#
# COMPACT_ATOMS: atom_id res chain seq x y z
N ASP A 1 6.50 -5.80 17.21
CA ASP A 1 7.57 -6.41 18.04
C ASP A 1 8.88 -6.63 17.26
N ARG A 2 9.10 -5.92 16.14
CA ARG A 2 10.27 -6.06 15.26
C ARG A 2 10.40 -7.42 14.54
N THR A 3 9.35 -8.25 14.57
CA THR A 3 9.35 -9.57 13.94
C THR A 3 8.36 -9.66 12.80
N ILE A 4 8.60 -10.62 11.91
CA ILE A 4 7.63 -11.06 10.91
C ILE A 4 7.24 -12.50 11.25
N LYS A 5 5.93 -12.78 11.31
CA LYS A 5 5.42 -14.11 11.68
C LYS A 5 4.75 -14.74 10.47
N VAL A 6 5.14 -15.98 10.17
CA VAL A 6 4.58 -16.78 9.07
C VAL A 6 3.65 -17.82 9.67
N TRP A 7 2.40 -17.85 9.22
CA TRP A 7 1.36 -18.75 9.73
C TRP A 7 0.87 -19.70 8.64
N SER A 8 0.43 -20.89 9.05
CA SER A 8 -0.27 -21.82 8.18
C SER A 8 -1.76 -21.51 8.17
N LEU A 9 -2.32 -21.16 7.01
CA LEU A 9 -3.77 -20.99 6.89
C LEU A 9 -4.53 -22.30 7.17
N LYS A 10 -4.01 -23.45 6.73
CA LYS A 10 -4.66 -24.76 6.92
C LYS A 10 -4.74 -25.19 8.39
N SER A 11 -3.70 -24.92 9.18
CA SER A 11 -3.61 -25.42 10.56
C SER A 11 -3.77 -24.35 11.63
N GLY A 12 -3.74 -23.06 11.25
CA GLY A 12 -3.69 -21.94 12.18
C GLY A 12 -2.39 -21.83 12.99
N LYS A 13 -1.40 -22.70 12.73
CA LYS A 13 -0.16 -22.74 13.50
C LYS A 13 0.88 -21.77 12.97
N LEU A 14 1.63 -21.16 13.89
CA LEU A 14 2.82 -20.38 13.59
C LEU A 14 3.88 -21.32 12.99
N LYS A 15 4.32 -21.04 11.77
CA LYS A 15 5.38 -21.79 11.06
C LYS A 15 6.76 -21.24 11.36
N ALA A 16 6.91 -19.90 11.36
CA ALA A 16 8.20 -19.25 11.56
C ALA A 16 8.04 -17.86 12.18
N THR A 17 9.06 -17.42 12.91
CA THR A 17 9.23 -16.03 13.35
C THR A 17 10.57 -15.53 12.82
N LEU A 18 10.51 -14.66 11.83
CA LEU A 18 11.68 -14.04 11.20
C LEU A 18 12.10 -12.82 12.02
N ARG A 19 13.40 -12.71 12.28
CA ARG A 19 14.03 -11.64 13.05
C ARG A 19 15.19 -11.07 12.24
N GLY A 20 15.34 -9.75 12.25
CA GLY A 20 16.40 -9.08 11.51
C GLY A 20 16.32 -7.56 11.60
N HIS A 21 15.10 -7.03 11.67
CA HIS A 21 14.89 -5.60 11.90
C HIS A 21 15.16 -5.19 13.35
N GLU A 22 15.69 -3.98 13.52
CA GLU A 22 15.92 -3.32 14.80
C GLU A 22 14.73 -2.41 15.18
N GLY A 23 13.88 -2.10 14.20
CA GLY A 23 12.70 -1.26 14.32
C GLY A 23 11.39 -2.01 14.09
N SER A 24 10.27 -1.28 14.16
CA SER A 24 8.96 -1.81 13.78
C SER A 24 8.92 -2.11 12.29
N VAL A 25 8.51 -3.31 11.92
CA VAL A 25 8.24 -3.66 10.52
C VAL A 25 6.94 -2.99 10.11
N LEU A 26 6.99 -2.16 9.06
CA LEU A 26 5.88 -1.30 8.64
C LEU A 26 5.19 -1.82 7.38
N CYS A 27 5.95 -2.48 6.51
CA CYS A 27 5.45 -3.02 5.26
C CYS A 27 6.24 -4.27 4.84
N LEU A 28 5.61 -5.13 4.04
CA LEU A 28 6.24 -6.28 3.41
C LEU A 28 5.58 -6.63 2.08
N LYS A 29 6.34 -7.25 1.19
CA LYS A 29 5.87 -7.88 -0.06
C LYS A 29 6.60 -9.20 -0.26
N PHE A 30 5.90 -10.20 -0.76
CA PHE A 30 6.47 -11.51 -1.07
C PHE A 30 5.86 -12.05 -2.37
N ASP A 31 6.56 -12.98 -3.00
CA ASP A 31 6.07 -13.70 -4.18
C ASP A 31 6.03 -15.22 -3.94
N SER A 32 5.57 -15.95 -4.96
CA SER A 32 5.42 -17.40 -4.90
C SER A 32 6.74 -18.17 -4.96
N THR A 33 7.86 -17.52 -5.28
CA THR A 33 9.18 -18.15 -5.29
C THR A 33 9.79 -18.26 -3.88
N GLY A 34 9.22 -17.53 -2.92
CA GLY A 34 9.73 -17.42 -1.57
C GLY A 34 10.65 -16.21 -1.37
N PHE A 35 10.76 -15.32 -2.36
CA PHE A 35 11.41 -14.03 -2.16
C PHE A 35 10.48 -13.07 -1.42
N MET A 36 10.99 -12.41 -0.38
CA MET A 36 10.27 -11.39 0.37
C MET A 36 11.15 -10.18 0.60
N VAL A 37 10.54 -9.00 0.66
CA VAL A 37 11.13 -7.76 1.14
C VAL A 37 10.30 -7.18 2.27
N SER A 38 10.94 -6.58 3.27
CA SER A 38 10.27 -5.88 4.37
C SER A 38 10.93 -4.55 4.68
N GLY A 39 10.11 -3.53 4.91
CA GLY A 39 10.55 -2.18 5.28
C GLY A 39 10.24 -1.89 6.74
N SER A 40 11.11 -1.11 7.38
CA SER A 40 11.06 -0.89 8.82
C SER A 40 11.36 0.55 9.21
N SER A 41 10.95 0.89 10.43
CA SER A 41 11.30 2.16 11.08
C SER A 41 12.80 2.31 11.37
N ASP A 42 13.58 1.23 11.26
CA ASP A 42 15.05 1.26 11.32
C ASP A 42 15.73 1.75 10.04
N ARG A 43 14.95 2.22 9.06
CA ARG A 43 15.40 2.81 7.79
C ARG A 43 15.98 1.79 6.80
N LYS A 44 15.93 0.50 7.13
CA LYS A 44 16.42 -0.58 6.28
C LYS A 44 15.25 -1.26 5.56
N ILE A 45 15.58 -1.82 4.40
CA ILE A 45 14.77 -2.85 3.76
C ILE A 45 15.56 -4.14 3.87
N LEU A 46 14.93 -5.21 4.32
CA LEU A 46 15.55 -6.54 4.33
C LEU A 46 14.94 -7.37 3.21
N ALA A 47 15.80 -7.98 2.39
CA ALA A 47 15.43 -9.04 1.46
C ALA A 47 15.60 -10.40 2.15
N TRP A 48 14.68 -11.32 1.90
CA TRP A 48 14.59 -12.59 2.59
C TRP A 48 14.40 -13.74 1.61
N ASP A 49 14.97 -14.89 1.96
CA ASP A 49 14.59 -16.19 1.42
C ASP A 49 13.65 -16.85 2.43
N LEU A 50 12.35 -16.87 2.14
CA LEU A 50 11.32 -17.44 3.01
C LEU A 50 11.42 -18.96 3.14
N ASN A 51 12.03 -19.65 2.17
CA ASN A 51 12.19 -21.10 2.22
C ASN A 51 13.26 -21.47 3.25
N LYS A 52 14.27 -20.61 3.42
CA LYS A 52 15.33 -20.75 4.44
C LYS A 52 15.01 -20.01 5.74
N GLY A 53 14.16 -18.99 5.69
CA GLY A 53 13.86 -18.12 6.82
C GLY A 53 14.99 -17.14 7.15
N GLU A 54 15.82 -16.79 6.17
CA GLU A 54 17.03 -16.01 6.37
C GLU A 54 16.98 -14.67 5.61
N VAL A 55 17.69 -13.68 6.14
CA VAL A 55 17.94 -12.41 5.44
C VAL A 55 19.03 -12.65 4.40
N THR A 56 18.74 -12.36 3.13
CA THR A 56 19.72 -12.47 2.04
C THR A 56 20.55 -11.20 1.90
N LYS A 57 19.92 -10.03 2.05
CA LYS A 57 20.60 -8.73 1.96
C LYS A 57 19.85 -7.65 2.73
N ALA A 58 20.60 -6.70 3.28
CA ALA A 58 20.04 -5.44 3.80
C ALA A 58 20.28 -4.33 2.76
N LEU A 59 19.20 -3.70 2.30
CA LEU A 59 19.24 -2.56 1.40
C LEU A 59 19.16 -1.30 2.25
N THR A 60 20.21 -0.48 2.18
CA THR A 60 20.41 0.70 3.03
C THR A 60 20.56 1.95 2.18
N GLY A 61 20.04 3.08 2.68
CA GLY A 61 20.19 4.37 2.01
C GLY A 61 19.08 5.37 2.34
N HIS A 62 17.95 4.91 2.87
CA HIS A 62 16.96 5.80 3.47
C HIS A 62 17.49 6.37 4.79
N THR A 63 17.13 7.63 5.06
CA THR A 63 17.45 8.34 6.32
C THR A 63 16.23 8.39 7.25
N GLY A 64 15.07 7.98 6.76
CA GLY A 64 13.80 7.83 7.49
C GLY A 64 13.28 6.39 7.46
N GLY A 65 12.24 6.12 8.26
CA GLY A 65 11.60 4.80 8.27
C GLY A 65 10.92 4.51 6.94
N VAL A 66 11.04 3.27 6.45
CA VAL A 66 10.46 2.81 5.19
C VAL A 66 8.98 2.50 5.40
N LEU A 67 8.11 3.27 4.75
CA LEU A 67 6.67 3.29 5.02
C LEU A 67 5.89 2.31 4.13
N ASP A 68 6.29 2.17 2.87
CA ASP A 68 5.67 1.22 1.93
C ASP A 68 6.70 0.68 0.94
N ILE A 69 6.40 -0.51 0.41
CA ILE A 69 7.20 -1.19 -0.60
C ILE A 69 6.27 -1.80 -1.65
N ARG A 70 6.66 -1.66 -2.93
CA ARG A 70 6.12 -2.44 -4.04
C ARG A 70 7.25 -3.20 -4.73
N MET A 71 6.94 -4.32 -5.36
CA MET A 71 7.90 -5.04 -6.18
C MET A 71 7.21 -5.69 -7.36
N ASP A 72 7.93 -5.74 -8.48
CA ASP A 72 7.56 -6.52 -9.65
C ASP A 72 8.70 -7.49 -10.00
N LYS A 73 8.81 -7.93 -11.26
CA LYS A 73 9.86 -8.87 -11.68
C LYS A 73 11.25 -8.24 -11.70
N GLN A 74 11.34 -6.93 -11.93
CA GLN A 74 12.58 -6.20 -12.15
C GLN A 74 12.95 -5.27 -11.00
N TRP A 75 11.95 -4.61 -10.40
CA TRP A 75 12.17 -3.53 -9.45
C TRP A 75 11.60 -3.83 -8.08
N ILE A 76 12.31 -3.40 -7.05
CA ILE A 76 11.78 -3.14 -5.72
C ILE A 76 11.73 -1.61 -5.59
N VAL A 77 10.58 -1.08 -5.18
CA VAL A 77 10.38 0.36 -4.97
C VAL A 77 9.99 0.58 -3.52
N SER A 78 10.71 1.47 -2.84
CA SER A 78 10.46 1.82 -1.45
C SER A 78 10.25 3.31 -1.29
N CYS A 79 9.36 3.68 -0.37
CA CYS A 79 9.17 5.07 0.02
C CYS A 79 9.32 5.25 1.54
N SER A 80 9.68 6.45 1.95
CA SER A 80 10.16 6.69 3.32
C SER A 80 9.69 8.02 3.89
N LYS A 81 9.78 8.09 5.21
CA LYS A 81 9.60 9.32 5.99
C LYS A 81 10.61 10.42 5.61
N ASP A 82 11.72 10.07 4.95
CA ASP A 82 12.73 11.02 4.46
C ASP A 82 12.36 11.74 3.16
N THR A 83 11.11 11.62 2.70
CA THR A 83 10.56 12.23 1.48
C THR A 83 11.07 11.63 0.16
N VAL A 84 11.94 10.61 0.22
CA VAL A 84 12.56 9.99 -0.96
C VAL A 84 11.86 8.68 -1.34
N ILE A 85 11.81 8.43 -2.65
CA ILE A 85 11.47 7.12 -3.21
C ILE A 85 12.75 6.52 -3.79
N LYS A 86 13.03 5.26 -3.47
CA LYS A 86 14.19 4.53 -4.00
C LYS A 86 13.75 3.36 -4.85
N VAL A 87 14.46 3.16 -5.95
CA VAL A 87 14.27 2.03 -6.86
C VAL A 87 15.52 1.16 -6.78
N TRP A 88 15.32 -0.11 -6.50
CA TRP A 88 16.37 -1.11 -6.35
C TRP A 88 16.16 -2.18 -7.42
N ASP A 89 17.24 -2.59 -8.04
CA ASP A 89 17.22 -3.73 -8.96
C ASP A 89 16.96 -5.02 -8.17
N ARG A 90 15.95 -5.80 -8.56
CA ARG A 90 15.49 -6.96 -7.79
C ARG A 90 16.47 -8.13 -7.82
N ASP A 91 17.25 -8.27 -8.88
CA ASP A 91 18.17 -9.41 -9.05
C ASP A 91 19.50 -9.15 -8.32
N THR A 92 20.03 -7.94 -8.43
CA THR A 92 21.30 -7.52 -7.80
C THR A 92 21.11 -6.98 -6.38
N LEU A 93 19.89 -6.53 -6.06
CA LEU A 93 19.54 -5.84 -4.82
C LEU A 93 20.41 -4.59 -4.59
N GLU A 94 20.80 -3.92 -5.68
CA GLU A 94 21.54 -2.65 -5.66
C GLU A 94 20.61 -1.46 -5.93
N LEU A 95 20.98 -0.30 -5.40
CA LEU A 95 20.24 0.93 -5.66
C LEU A 95 20.41 1.34 -7.13
N TYR A 96 19.30 1.42 -7.87
CA TYR A 96 19.30 1.85 -9.26
C TYR A 96 19.16 3.38 -9.38
N CYS A 97 18.16 3.97 -8.72
CA CYS A 97 17.96 5.42 -8.69
C CYS A 97 17.15 5.89 -7.46
N SER A 98 17.05 7.20 -7.28
CA SER A 98 16.24 7.84 -6.24
C SER A 98 15.46 9.02 -6.83
N PHE A 99 14.21 9.18 -6.40
CA PHE A 99 13.36 10.30 -6.79
C PHE A 99 13.18 11.27 -5.62
N HIS A 100 13.33 12.55 -5.94
CA HIS A 100 13.21 13.67 -5.02
C HIS A 100 12.17 14.66 -5.58
N GLY A 101 11.42 15.31 -4.70
CA GLY A 101 10.40 16.30 -5.10
C GLY A 101 9.26 16.47 -4.11
N HIS A 102 9.09 15.52 -3.17
CA HIS A 102 8.15 15.66 -2.06
C HIS A 102 8.74 16.49 -0.91
N ASP A 103 7.89 17.30 -0.29
CA ASP A 103 8.23 18.16 0.84
C ASP A 103 7.84 17.52 2.19
N GLY A 104 7.26 16.31 2.13
CA GLY A 104 6.82 15.55 3.29
C GLY A 104 7.01 14.04 3.13
N PRO A 105 6.72 13.25 4.19
CA PRO A 105 6.83 11.79 4.16
C PRO A 105 6.05 11.19 3.00
N VAL A 106 6.70 10.32 2.22
CA VAL A 106 6.00 9.54 1.18
C VAL A 106 5.42 8.30 1.84
N ASN A 107 4.10 8.30 2.03
CA ASN A 107 3.38 7.33 2.85
C ASN A 107 3.05 6.04 2.12
N ALA A 108 2.86 6.10 0.80
CA ALA A 108 2.55 4.92 -0.01
C ALA A 108 3.08 5.05 -1.45
N VAL A 109 3.33 3.91 -2.09
CA VAL A 109 3.73 3.84 -3.50
C VAL A 109 2.95 2.77 -4.27
N GLY A 110 2.70 3.05 -5.55
CA GLY A 110 2.27 2.10 -6.57
C GLY A 110 3.39 1.88 -7.59
N LEU A 111 3.44 0.68 -8.18
CA LEU A 111 4.41 0.30 -9.22
C LEU A 111 3.68 -0.48 -10.31
N GLN A 112 3.82 -0.06 -11.55
CA GLN A 112 3.35 -0.80 -12.72
C GLN A 112 4.13 -0.35 -13.96
N ASP A 113 4.56 -1.31 -14.80
CA ASP A 113 5.14 -1.06 -16.13
C ASP A 113 6.26 0.01 -16.14
N GLY A 114 7.16 -0.02 -15.15
CA GLY A 114 8.26 0.93 -15.04
C GLY A 114 7.84 2.35 -14.59
N LYS A 115 6.58 2.53 -14.18
CA LYS A 115 6.05 3.76 -13.61
C LYS A 115 5.80 3.60 -12.11
N ILE A 116 6.02 4.69 -11.38
CA ILE A 116 5.77 4.76 -9.94
C ILE A 116 4.74 5.84 -9.68
N VAL A 117 3.79 5.59 -8.79
CA VAL A 117 2.96 6.66 -8.23
C VAL A 117 3.24 6.77 -6.75
N SER A 118 3.53 7.97 -6.26
CA SER A 118 3.78 8.24 -4.84
C SER A 118 2.67 9.08 -4.24
N ALA A 119 2.27 8.73 -3.01
CA ALA A 119 1.31 9.46 -2.22
C ALA A 119 2.00 9.99 -0.95
N SER A 120 2.00 11.32 -0.78
CA SER A 120 2.77 11.98 0.28
C SER A 120 1.89 12.72 1.29
N GLY A 121 2.41 12.83 2.51
CA GLY A 121 1.85 13.65 3.57
C GLY A 121 1.85 15.15 3.27
N ASP A 122 2.58 15.59 2.24
CA ASP A 122 2.54 16.97 1.72
C ASP A 122 1.26 17.30 0.92
N GLY A 123 0.38 16.32 0.71
CA GLY A 123 -0.88 16.49 -0.03
C GLY A 123 -0.75 16.34 -1.55
N ARG A 124 0.46 16.09 -2.07
CA ARG A 124 0.71 15.82 -3.49
C ARG A 124 0.82 14.34 -3.78
N MET A 125 0.33 13.97 -4.94
CA MET A 125 0.57 12.68 -5.57
C MET A 125 1.36 12.90 -6.86
N MET A 126 2.38 12.09 -7.13
CA MET A 126 3.25 12.26 -8.29
C MET A 126 3.42 10.93 -9.04
N LEU A 127 3.40 10.99 -10.37
CA LEU A 127 3.73 9.88 -11.28
C LEU A 127 5.15 10.09 -11.80
N TRP A 128 5.96 9.03 -11.73
CA TRP A 128 7.36 9.02 -12.12
C TRP A 128 7.61 7.93 -13.15
N ASP A 129 8.63 8.12 -13.97
CA ASP A 129 9.13 7.11 -14.89
C ASP A 129 10.54 6.67 -14.47
N ILE A 130 10.72 5.36 -14.30
CA ILE A 130 12.00 4.76 -13.85
C ILE A 130 13.08 4.88 -14.92
N ALA A 131 12.73 4.74 -16.20
CA ALA A 131 13.68 4.76 -17.31
C ALA A 131 14.23 6.17 -17.55
N THR A 132 13.37 7.19 -17.57
CA THR A 132 13.75 8.59 -17.77
C THR A 132 14.18 9.29 -16.48
N ARG A 133 13.89 8.69 -15.31
CA ARG A 133 14.20 9.22 -13.97
C ARG A 133 13.61 10.61 -13.74
N SER A 134 12.42 10.84 -14.28
CA SER A 134 11.75 12.14 -14.22
C SER A 134 10.32 12.01 -13.70
N THR A 135 9.82 13.11 -13.12
CA THR A 135 8.39 13.27 -12.84
C THR A 135 7.66 13.40 -14.18
N VAL A 136 6.67 12.53 -14.39
CA VAL A 136 5.76 12.58 -15.54
C VAL A 136 4.64 13.55 -15.26
N ARG A 137 4.08 13.50 -14.04
CA ARG A 137 2.88 14.25 -13.67
C ARG A 137 2.75 14.45 -12.16
N THR A 138 2.08 15.53 -11.78
CA THR A 138 1.57 15.75 -10.42
C THR A 138 0.05 15.77 -10.45
N PHE A 139 -0.59 15.21 -9.43
CA PHE A 139 -2.04 15.20 -9.26
C PHE A 139 -2.39 16.06 -8.05
N GLU A 140 -3.22 17.08 -8.28
CA GLU A 140 -3.68 18.01 -7.26
C GLU A 140 -5.19 17.86 -7.06
N GLY A 141 -5.64 17.92 -5.80
CA GLY A 141 -7.08 17.92 -5.50
C GLY A 141 -7.46 17.36 -4.14
N HIS A 142 -6.58 16.60 -3.48
CA HIS A 142 -6.74 16.32 -2.04
C HIS A 142 -6.39 17.57 -1.23
N THR A 143 -7.13 17.84 -0.17
CA THR A 143 -6.93 19.04 0.67
C THR A 143 -6.03 18.80 1.86
N LEU A 144 -5.71 17.54 2.15
CA LEU A 144 -4.81 17.10 3.22
C LEU A 144 -3.91 15.95 2.73
N GLY A 145 -2.91 15.60 3.54
CA GLY A 145 -1.93 14.56 3.22
C GLY A 145 -2.55 13.22 2.83
N LEU A 146 -1.93 12.56 1.85
CA LEU A 146 -2.36 11.25 1.38
C LEU A 146 -1.76 10.15 2.26
N ALA A 147 -2.53 9.07 2.48
CA ALA A 147 -2.14 7.97 3.34
C ALA A 147 -1.96 6.63 2.60
N CYS A 148 -2.68 6.44 1.49
CA CYS A 148 -2.63 5.18 0.74
C CYS A 148 -2.93 5.37 -0.75
N ILE A 149 -2.45 4.43 -1.55
CA ILE A 149 -2.64 4.42 -3.00
C ILE A 149 -2.72 3.00 -3.55
N GLU A 150 -3.54 2.80 -4.57
CA GLU A 150 -3.50 1.64 -5.47
C GLU A 150 -3.37 2.15 -6.91
N PHE A 151 -2.49 1.52 -7.69
CA PHE A 151 -2.25 1.87 -9.08
C PHE A 151 -2.39 0.60 -9.92
N LYS A 152 -3.38 0.56 -10.80
CA LYS A 152 -3.60 -0.57 -11.69
C LYS A 152 -4.24 -0.16 -13.01
N ASP A 153 -3.71 -0.68 -14.11
CA ASP A 153 -4.04 -0.26 -15.47
C ASP A 153 -3.83 1.25 -15.61
N ASP A 154 -4.82 2.02 -16.11
CA ASP A 154 -4.78 3.50 -16.14
C ASP A 154 -5.40 4.14 -14.89
N ILE A 155 -5.77 3.36 -13.88
CA ILE A 155 -6.52 3.87 -12.72
C ILE A 155 -5.63 3.98 -11.50
N ILE A 156 -5.64 5.17 -10.89
CA ILE A 156 -5.05 5.43 -9.59
C ILE A 156 -6.19 5.69 -8.60
N CYS A 157 -6.19 4.98 -7.48
CA CYS A 157 -7.10 5.23 -6.36
C CYS A 157 -6.28 5.75 -5.17
N SER A 158 -6.65 6.90 -4.62
CA SER A 158 -5.91 7.53 -3.52
C SER A 158 -6.82 7.80 -2.31
N GLY A 159 -6.31 7.53 -1.11
CA GLY A 159 -7.00 7.80 0.16
C GLY A 159 -6.23 8.83 1.00
N SER A 160 -6.95 9.74 1.65
CA SER A 160 -6.36 10.90 2.32
C SER A 160 -6.94 11.16 3.72
N ASN A 161 -6.23 11.98 4.47
CA ASN A 161 -6.66 12.61 5.72
C ASN A 161 -7.85 13.56 5.52
N ASP A 162 -8.20 13.93 4.28
CA ASP A 162 -9.42 14.70 3.98
C ASP A 162 -10.71 13.84 3.97
N HIS A 163 -10.59 12.56 4.35
CA HIS A 163 -11.65 11.56 4.46
C HIS A 163 -12.25 11.14 3.12
N LYS A 164 -11.62 11.54 2.00
CA LYS A 164 -12.09 11.20 0.66
C LYS A 164 -11.20 10.13 0.04
N ILE A 165 -11.80 9.41 -0.89
CA ILE A 165 -11.08 8.62 -1.87
C ILE A 165 -11.24 9.32 -3.21
N LYS A 166 -10.15 9.45 -3.97
CA LYS A 166 -10.21 9.97 -5.34
C LYS A 166 -9.72 8.91 -6.31
N VAL A 167 -10.35 8.90 -7.48
CA VAL A 167 -10.03 8.01 -8.60
C VAL A 167 -9.53 8.89 -9.74
N TRP A 168 -8.39 8.53 -10.32
CA TRP A 168 -7.69 9.33 -11.31
C TRP A 168 -7.34 8.49 -12.53
N SER A 169 -7.28 9.13 -13.70
CA SER A 169 -6.59 8.57 -14.87
C SER A 169 -5.11 8.88 -14.76
N ALA A 170 -4.26 7.86 -14.81
CA ALA A 170 -2.81 7.99 -14.76
C ALA A 170 -2.27 8.71 -16.00
N SER A 171 -2.85 8.42 -17.17
CA SER A 171 -2.48 9.02 -18.45
C SER A 171 -2.89 10.49 -18.57
N SER A 172 -4.16 10.83 -18.30
CA SER A 172 -4.65 12.21 -18.46
C SER A 172 -4.35 13.11 -17.27
N GLY A 173 -4.28 12.54 -16.06
CA GLY A 173 -4.16 13.31 -14.82
C GLY A 173 -5.49 13.70 -14.19
N GLU A 174 -6.61 13.43 -14.86
CA GLU A 174 -7.92 13.91 -14.44
C GLU A 174 -8.44 13.13 -13.23
N CYS A 175 -9.10 13.85 -12.31
CA CYS A 175 -9.87 13.25 -11.24
C CYS A 175 -11.20 12.74 -11.80
N LEU A 176 -11.30 11.44 -12.06
CA LEU A 176 -12.47 10.78 -12.63
C LEU A 176 -13.63 10.69 -11.63
N ALA A 177 -13.34 10.50 -10.35
CA ALA A 177 -14.37 10.41 -9.31
C ALA A 177 -13.83 10.83 -7.93
N THR A 178 -14.74 11.28 -7.06
CA THR A 178 -14.48 11.49 -5.64
C THR A 178 -15.52 10.72 -4.84
N LEU A 179 -15.08 9.74 -4.06
CA LEU A 179 -15.93 8.94 -3.19
C LEU A 179 -15.93 9.56 -1.79
N THR A 180 -17.10 9.96 -1.33
CA THR A 180 -17.33 10.56 -0.02
C THR A 180 -18.13 9.60 0.86
N GLY A 181 -17.89 9.63 2.17
CA GLY A 181 -18.66 8.84 3.14
C GLY A 181 -17.86 8.28 4.30
N HIS A 182 -16.53 8.30 4.24
CA HIS A 182 -15.71 8.12 5.44
C HIS A 182 -15.73 9.41 6.28
N SER A 183 -15.64 9.27 7.60
CA SER A 183 -15.59 10.38 8.56
C SER A 183 -14.21 10.51 9.23
N GLY A 184 -13.25 9.69 8.81
CA GLY A 184 -11.87 9.70 9.25
C GLY A 184 -10.90 9.42 8.11
N LEU A 185 -9.61 9.44 8.43
CA LEU A 185 -8.50 9.17 7.53
C LEU A 185 -8.69 7.84 6.80
N VAL A 186 -8.63 7.86 5.46
CA VAL A 186 -8.68 6.64 4.65
C VAL A 186 -7.27 6.04 4.57
N ARG A 187 -7.04 4.97 5.34
CA ARG A 187 -5.70 4.45 5.63
C ARG A 187 -5.27 3.35 4.69
N ALA A 188 -6.22 2.62 4.11
CA ALA A 188 -5.92 1.47 3.27
C ALA A 188 -6.93 1.34 2.15
N LEU A 189 -6.43 0.89 1.00
CA LEU A 189 -7.21 0.61 -0.19
C LEU A 189 -6.84 -0.79 -0.73
N SER A 190 -7.79 -1.41 -1.39
CA SER A 190 -7.55 -2.58 -2.22
C SER A 190 -8.47 -2.51 -3.44
N PHE A 191 -7.90 -2.60 -4.64
CA PHE A 191 -8.59 -2.34 -5.89
C PHE A 191 -8.58 -3.53 -6.85
N ASN A 192 -9.72 -3.81 -7.48
CA ASN A 192 -9.84 -4.75 -8.57
C ASN A 192 -10.35 -4.03 -9.83
N PRO A 193 -9.49 -3.79 -10.85
CA PRO A 193 -9.87 -3.06 -12.05
C PRO A 193 -10.79 -3.84 -12.97
N ARG A 194 -10.75 -5.18 -12.92
CA ARG A 194 -11.63 -6.02 -13.75
C ARG A 194 -13.09 -5.80 -13.38
N THR A 195 -13.38 -5.75 -12.08
CA THR A 195 -14.74 -5.54 -11.58
C THR A 195 -15.06 -4.07 -11.34
N GLY A 196 -14.05 -3.19 -11.23
CA GLY A 196 -14.25 -1.81 -10.80
C GLY A 196 -14.63 -1.70 -9.32
N ARG A 197 -14.32 -2.73 -8.52
CA ARG A 197 -14.58 -2.73 -7.08
C ARG A 197 -13.36 -2.20 -6.33
N LEU A 198 -13.62 -1.37 -5.34
CA LEU A 198 -12.62 -0.83 -4.42
C LEU A 198 -13.08 -1.06 -2.99
N VAL A 199 -12.17 -1.53 -2.15
CA VAL A 199 -12.39 -1.65 -0.71
C VAL A 199 -11.52 -0.62 0.00
N SER A 200 -12.07 0.05 1.00
CA SER A 200 -11.36 1.00 1.84
C SER A 200 -11.48 0.67 3.32
N GLY A 201 -10.39 0.88 4.06
CA GLY A 201 -10.34 0.83 5.52
C GLY A 201 -9.95 2.19 6.08
N SER A 202 -10.61 2.61 7.15
CA SER A 202 -10.51 3.97 7.68
C SER A 202 -10.30 4.01 9.20
N TYR A 203 -9.83 5.16 9.67
CA TYR A 203 -9.76 5.50 11.09
C TYR A 203 -11.14 5.73 11.71
N ASP A 204 -12.19 5.88 10.91
CA ASP A 204 -13.58 5.82 11.38
C ASP A 204 -14.05 4.40 11.75
N GLN A 205 -13.14 3.42 11.74
CA GLN A 205 -13.39 2.03 12.14
C GLN A 205 -14.32 1.26 11.19
N THR A 206 -14.64 1.82 10.02
CA THR A 206 -15.46 1.16 9.00
C THR A 206 -14.63 0.63 7.84
N VAL A 207 -15.11 -0.48 7.27
CA VAL A 207 -14.69 -0.97 5.96
C VAL A 207 -15.80 -0.65 4.97
N LYS A 208 -15.47 -0.09 3.80
CA LYS A 208 -16.46 0.24 2.76
C LYS A 208 -16.08 -0.39 1.43
N LEU A 209 -17.08 -0.89 0.72
CA LEU A 209 -16.98 -1.42 -0.63
C LEU A 209 -17.65 -0.44 -1.61
N TRP A 210 -16.93 -0.09 -2.66
CA TRP A 210 -17.34 0.90 -3.64
C TRP A 210 -17.36 0.33 -5.05
N ASP A 211 -18.22 0.90 -5.88
CA ASP A 211 -18.17 0.80 -7.32
C ASP A 211 -17.53 2.08 -7.85
N ILE A 212 -16.32 1.99 -8.42
CA ILE A 212 -15.62 3.19 -8.90
C ILE A 212 -16.19 3.72 -10.22
N LYS A 213 -16.86 2.89 -11.02
CA LYS A 213 -17.42 3.28 -12.33
C LYS A 213 -18.65 4.16 -12.13
N THR A 214 -19.45 3.86 -11.11
CA THR A 214 -20.64 4.64 -10.73
C THR A 214 -20.38 5.62 -9.59
N ALA A 215 -19.19 5.58 -8.99
CA ALA A 215 -18.80 6.35 -7.81
C ALA A 215 -19.75 6.17 -6.61
N ARG A 216 -20.28 4.95 -6.40
CA ARG A 216 -21.27 4.66 -5.35
C ARG A 216 -20.73 3.72 -4.28
N LEU A 217 -21.17 3.96 -3.06
CA LEU A 217 -21.04 3.00 -1.95
C LEU A 217 -21.97 1.82 -2.21
N ILE A 218 -21.43 0.61 -2.17
CA ILE A 218 -22.19 -0.64 -2.32
C ILE A 218 -22.53 -1.19 -0.95
N ARG A 219 -21.54 -1.22 -0.06
CA ARG A 219 -21.67 -1.81 1.26
C ARG A 219 -20.77 -1.11 2.25
N GLN A 220 -21.27 -0.99 3.47
CA GLN A 220 -20.51 -0.55 4.63
C GLN A 220 -20.55 -1.63 5.69
N PHE A 221 -19.39 -1.92 6.25
CA PHE A 221 -19.22 -2.79 7.41
C PHE A 221 -18.82 -1.91 8.58
N GLN A 222 -19.69 -1.86 9.58
CA GLN A 222 -19.53 -1.11 10.82
C GLN A 222 -19.56 -2.08 12.00
N ASP A 223 -19.07 -1.63 13.16
CA ASP A 223 -18.99 -2.42 14.39
C ASP A 223 -18.17 -3.72 14.27
N THR A 224 -17.35 -3.84 13.20
CA THR A 224 -16.44 -4.97 12.98
C THR A 224 -15.12 -4.80 13.73
N HIS A 225 -14.67 -3.56 13.87
CA HIS A 225 -13.47 -3.16 14.58
C HIS A 225 -13.81 -2.09 15.62
N GLN A 226 -13.05 -2.07 16.71
CA GLN A 226 -13.19 -1.08 17.82
C GLN A 226 -12.07 -0.02 17.80
N SER A 227 -11.23 -0.04 16.77
CA SER A 227 -10.12 0.88 16.60
C SER A 227 -9.78 1.07 15.11
N HIS A 228 -8.81 1.92 14.84
CA HIS A 228 -8.38 2.30 13.50
C HIS A 228 -7.95 1.10 12.65
N ILE A 229 -8.48 1.02 11.44
CA ILE A 229 -8.09 0.02 10.44
C ILE A 229 -6.80 0.48 9.76
N PHE A 230 -5.84 -0.42 9.60
CA PHE A 230 -4.54 -0.11 9.00
C PHE A 230 -4.24 -0.83 7.68
N ASP A 231 -4.91 -1.95 7.38
CA ASP A 231 -4.85 -2.58 6.06
C ASP A 231 -6.17 -3.30 5.72
N VAL A 232 -6.43 -3.40 4.42
CA VAL A 232 -7.54 -4.17 3.85
C VAL A 232 -7.06 -4.88 2.58
N LYS A 233 -7.52 -6.12 2.38
CA LYS A 233 -7.36 -6.87 1.12
C LYS A 233 -8.67 -7.57 0.81
N PHE A 234 -8.95 -7.80 -0.46
CA PHE A 234 -10.18 -8.48 -0.85
C PHE A 234 -9.98 -9.33 -2.09
N ASP A 235 -10.86 -10.31 -2.25
CA ASP A 235 -10.97 -11.14 -3.43
C ASP A 235 -12.40 -11.09 -3.99
N ALA A 236 -12.79 -12.13 -4.73
CA ALA A 236 -14.09 -12.21 -5.38
C ALA A 236 -15.29 -12.24 -4.41
N SER A 237 -15.11 -12.57 -3.13
CA SER A 237 -16.23 -12.68 -2.17
C SER A 237 -15.92 -12.25 -0.74
N HIS A 238 -14.64 -12.19 -0.37
CA HIS A 238 -14.23 -11.87 1.00
C HIS A 238 -13.35 -10.62 1.06
N ILE A 239 -13.48 -9.90 2.16
CA ILE A 239 -12.58 -8.85 2.60
C ILE A 239 -11.87 -9.32 3.86
N VAL A 240 -10.56 -9.12 3.92
CA VAL A 240 -9.76 -9.25 5.13
C VAL A 240 -9.37 -7.84 5.58
N SER A 241 -9.68 -7.51 6.83
CA SER A 241 -9.31 -6.23 7.44
C SER A 241 -8.54 -6.42 8.74
N THR A 242 -7.63 -5.50 9.03
CA THR A 242 -6.77 -5.54 10.23
C THR A 242 -6.77 -4.19 10.94
N SER A 243 -6.89 -4.22 12.27
CA SER A 243 -7.05 -3.01 13.09
C SER A 243 -6.16 -3.00 14.34
N HIS A 244 -5.93 -1.80 14.88
CA HIS A 244 -5.23 -1.59 16.15
C HIS A 244 -5.92 -2.21 17.36
N ASP A 245 -7.16 -2.70 17.21
CA ASP A 245 -7.85 -3.53 18.21
C ASP A 245 -7.29 -4.97 18.33
N GLN A 246 -6.21 -5.27 17.58
CA GLN A 246 -5.51 -6.55 17.54
C GLN A 246 -6.34 -7.68 16.94
N LYS A 247 -7.36 -7.37 16.13
CA LYS A 247 -8.19 -8.34 15.41
C LYS A 247 -7.94 -8.32 13.91
N ILE A 248 -8.10 -9.50 13.33
CA ILE A 248 -8.21 -9.72 11.88
C ILE A 248 -9.65 -10.18 11.64
N MET A 249 -10.38 -9.46 10.80
CA MET A 249 -11.75 -9.79 10.44
C MET A 249 -11.80 -10.30 9.00
N VAL A 250 -12.64 -11.30 8.76
CA VAL A 250 -12.97 -11.80 7.43
C VAL A 250 -14.45 -11.52 7.19
N LEU A 251 -14.75 -10.72 6.18
CA LEU A 251 -16.09 -10.20 5.90
C LEU A 251 -16.55 -10.74 4.53
N ASP A 252 -17.71 -11.37 4.49
CA ASP A 252 -18.37 -11.73 3.22
C ASP A 252 -19.09 -10.50 2.67
N TRP A 253 -18.67 -10.05 1.49
CA TRP A 253 -19.30 -8.93 0.80
C TRP A 253 -20.22 -9.36 -0.34
N SER A 254 -20.16 -10.62 -0.76
CA SER A 254 -20.94 -11.17 -1.86
C SER A 254 -22.40 -11.44 -1.50
N HIS A 255 -22.68 -11.73 -0.23
CA HIS A 255 -24.05 -12.02 0.21
C HIS A 255 -25.03 -10.89 -0.13
N GLY A 256 -26.02 -11.15 -1.00
CA GLY A 256 -27.03 -10.18 -1.42
C GLY A 256 -26.56 -9.19 -2.51
N LEU A 257 -25.47 -9.52 -3.21
CA LEU A 257 -25.13 -8.93 -4.50
C LEU A 257 -25.29 -10.05 -5.54
N ASP A 258 -26.30 -9.91 -6.41
CA ASP A 258 -26.59 -10.85 -7.49
C ASP A 258 -25.45 -10.92 -8.53
#